data_AF-A0A5C6CEC0-F1
#
_entry.id   AF-A0A5C6CEC0-F1
#
_cell.length_a   1.000
_cell.length_b   1.000
_cell.length_c   1.000
_cell.angle_alpha   90.00
_cell.angle_beta   90.00
_cell.angle_gamma   90.00
#
_symmetry.space_group_name_H-M   'P 1'
#
loop_
_entity.id
_entity.type
_entity.pdbx_description
1 polymer ?
#
loop_
_entity_poly.entity_id
_entity_poly.type
_entity_poly.pdbx_seq_one_letter_code
_entity_poly.pdbx_strand_id
1 'polypeptide(L)'
;MIKRFNSLGRKRVPRDCVTIEVEDGAPRRFSAHIDFGSHSWDTNGTVVLEATCAGSSLVQRFDCGTVGQLKQPAGLPLNDLHGQNVFFSLKIIDTSQRIGRLLGVADNIRPFTTGKQTVSGRKGILPVEHAPLGQELWKLEFREHDVFLLVNQDVPSLSESIRSDPVFFSLIYPQVMRQVLHHAIADGAEPDEDDDRWPVLWLTFGRKLHPDHEEPPAPTDGDELIDDWVEMVVAEFCKLHELKNKYANSGYASGYGED
;
A
#
# COMPACT_ATOMS: atom_id res chain seq x y z
N MET A 1 3.60 -25.39 -0.32
CA MET A 1 2.99 -24.15 -0.81
C MET A 1 1.50 -24.39 -0.99
N ILE A 2 0.63 -23.78 -0.17
CA ILE A 2 -0.83 -23.97 -0.26
C ILE A 2 -1.36 -22.90 -1.21
N LYS A 3 -1.75 -23.32 -2.42
CA LYS A 3 -2.49 -22.49 -3.37
C LYS A 3 -3.78 -22.03 -2.67
N ARG A 4 -3.93 -20.72 -2.43
CA ARG A 4 -5.08 -20.18 -1.67
C ARG A 4 -6.38 -20.45 -2.41
N PHE A 5 -7.23 -21.29 -1.81
CA PHE A 5 -8.48 -21.74 -2.42
C PHE A 5 -9.58 -20.72 -2.13
N ASN A 6 -10.00 -19.98 -3.16
CA ASN A 6 -11.17 -19.09 -3.10
C ASN A 6 -12.47 -19.93 -3.16
N SER A 7 -12.79 -20.62 -2.06
CA SER A 7 -13.99 -21.47 -1.95
C SER A 7 -15.31 -20.71 -2.15
N LEU A 8 -15.30 -19.38 -1.96
CA LEU A 8 -16.46 -18.52 -2.09
C LEU A 8 -16.63 -17.90 -3.47
N GLY A 9 -15.70 -18.10 -4.42
CA GLY A 9 -15.73 -17.48 -5.75
C GLY A 9 -15.80 -15.96 -5.71
N ARG A 10 -15.28 -15.34 -4.63
CA ARG A 10 -15.26 -13.88 -4.45
C ARG A 10 -14.34 -13.28 -5.50
N LYS A 11 -14.80 -12.26 -6.21
CA LYS A 11 -13.98 -11.51 -7.15
C LYS A 11 -13.28 -10.35 -6.43
N ARG A 12 -12.11 -9.96 -6.90
CA ARG A 12 -11.48 -8.71 -6.48
C ARG A 12 -12.19 -7.54 -7.16
N VAL A 13 -12.39 -6.46 -6.42
CA VAL A 13 -12.79 -5.16 -6.97
C VAL A 13 -11.49 -4.35 -7.12
N PRO A 14 -11.17 -3.82 -8.31
CA PRO A 14 -10.03 -2.94 -8.47
C PRO A 14 -10.12 -1.72 -7.55
N ARG A 15 -9.03 -1.35 -6.87
CA ARG A 15 -9.02 -0.23 -5.92
C ARG A 15 -9.29 1.12 -6.58
N ASP A 16 -9.01 1.26 -7.88
CA ASP A 16 -9.27 2.47 -8.66
C ASP A 16 -10.76 2.71 -8.95
N CYS A 17 -11.61 1.70 -8.76
CA CYS A 17 -13.06 1.83 -8.81
C CYS A 17 -13.61 2.71 -7.66
N VAL A 18 -12.77 3.13 -6.72
CA VAL A 18 -13.17 4.00 -5.62
C VAL A 18 -12.09 5.01 -5.25
N THR A 19 -12.47 6.28 -5.28
CA THR A 19 -11.67 7.40 -4.76
C THR A 19 -12.30 7.84 -3.44
N ILE A 20 -11.49 7.97 -2.39
CA ILE A 20 -11.96 8.38 -1.06
C ILE A 20 -11.16 9.59 -0.62
N GLU A 21 -11.85 10.63 -0.15
CA GLU A 21 -11.24 11.83 0.43
C GLU A 21 -11.60 11.88 1.91
N VAL A 22 -10.61 12.16 2.75
CA VAL A 22 -10.79 12.36 4.19
C VAL A 22 -10.37 13.77 4.56
N GLU A 23 -11.32 14.49 5.15
CA GLU A 23 -11.12 15.81 5.74
C GLU A 23 -10.85 15.66 7.24
N ASP A 24 -9.73 16.20 7.68
CA ASP A 24 -9.40 16.29 9.11
C ASP A 24 -10.36 17.26 9.82
N GLY A 25 -10.70 16.92 11.07
CA GLY A 25 -11.66 17.67 11.87
C GLY A 25 -12.09 16.90 13.12
N ALA A 26 -13.02 17.48 13.87
CA ALA A 26 -13.64 16.85 15.05
C ALA A 26 -15.18 16.88 14.90
N PRO A 27 -15.81 15.82 14.37
CA PRO A 27 -15.21 14.57 13.88
C PRO A 27 -14.58 14.72 12.49
N ARG A 28 -13.68 13.79 12.12
CA ARG A 28 -13.21 13.67 10.74
C ARG A 28 -14.37 13.28 9.84
N ARG A 29 -14.33 13.69 8.57
CA ARG A 29 -15.38 13.39 7.58
C ARG A 29 -14.76 12.80 6.34
N PHE A 30 -15.55 12.00 5.61
CA PHE A 30 -15.11 11.46 4.33
C PHE A 30 -16.18 11.57 3.26
N SER A 31 -15.71 11.65 2.01
CA SER A 31 -16.50 11.52 0.80
C SER A 31 -15.88 10.41 -0.05
N ALA A 32 -16.71 9.70 -0.81
CA ALA A 32 -16.22 8.68 -1.72
C ALA A 32 -16.94 8.76 -3.08
N HIS A 33 -16.18 8.52 -4.13
CA HIS A 33 -16.68 8.34 -5.49
C HIS A 33 -16.41 6.90 -5.92
N ILE A 34 -17.46 6.11 -6.09
CA ILE A 34 -17.43 4.72 -6.51
C ILE A 34 -17.91 4.65 -7.97
N ASP A 35 -17.06 4.10 -8.83
CA ASP A 35 -17.34 3.82 -10.23
C ASP A 35 -16.78 2.44 -10.61
N PHE A 36 -17.65 1.50 -10.96
CA PHE A 36 -17.21 0.16 -11.37
C PHE A 36 -16.78 0.09 -12.84
N GLY A 37 -16.90 1.19 -13.61
CA GLY A 37 -16.52 1.24 -15.01
C GLY A 37 -17.20 0.16 -15.85
N SER A 38 -16.41 -0.58 -16.64
CA SER A 38 -16.89 -1.71 -17.45
C SER A 38 -16.99 -3.05 -16.70
N HIS A 39 -16.72 -3.07 -15.39
CA HIS A 39 -16.77 -4.32 -14.61
C HIS A 39 -18.21 -4.76 -14.37
N SER A 40 -18.54 -5.97 -14.84
CA SER A 40 -19.87 -6.55 -14.66
C SER A 40 -20.05 -7.11 -13.25
N TRP A 41 -20.87 -6.45 -12.45
CA TRP A 41 -21.35 -6.93 -11.15
C TRP A 41 -22.87 -7.13 -11.18
N ASP A 42 -23.40 -7.96 -10.29
CA ASP A 42 -24.86 -8.09 -10.13
C ASP A 42 -25.43 -6.73 -9.68
N THR A 43 -26.37 -6.18 -10.45
CA THR A 43 -27.00 -4.87 -10.19
C THR A 43 -27.72 -4.83 -8.84
N ASN A 44 -28.11 -5.98 -8.29
CA ASN A 44 -28.75 -6.08 -6.99
C ASN A 44 -27.75 -6.27 -5.83
N GLY A 45 -26.45 -6.45 -6.13
CA GLY A 45 -25.42 -6.56 -5.11
C GLY A 45 -25.35 -5.30 -4.25
N THR A 46 -25.47 -5.44 -2.93
CA THR A 46 -25.37 -4.33 -1.98
C THR A 46 -23.92 -3.88 -1.86
N VAL A 47 -23.69 -2.58 -2.00
CA VAL A 47 -22.37 -1.97 -1.95
C VAL A 47 -22.16 -1.33 -0.58
N VAL A 48 -21.04 -1.67 0.04
CA VAL A 48 -20.73 -1.28 1.41
C VAL A 48 -19.30 -0.77 1.48
N LEU A 49 -19.11 0.37 2.15
CA LEU A 49 -17.79 0.80 2.59
C LEU A 49 -17.63 0.53 4.09
N GLU A 50 -16.50 -0.04 4.46
CA GLU A 50 -16.10 -0.22 5.85
C GLU A 50 -14.86 0.61 6.13
N ALA A 51 -14.89 1.46 7.16
CA ALA A 51 -13.76 2.26 7.61
C ALA A 51 -13.18 1.69 8.92
N THR A 52 -11.85 1.62 8.99
CA THR A 52 -11.11 1.21 10.19
C THR A 52 -9.83 2.04 10.33
N CYS A 53 -9.12 1.94 11.45
CA CYS A 53 -7.82 2.59 11.64
C CYS A 53 -6.83 1.63 12.30
N ALA A 54 -5.53 1.83 12.04
CA ALA A 54 -4.47 1.01 12.64
C ALA A 54 -4.61 0.97 14.18
N GLY A 55 -4.47 -0.22 14.77
CA GLY A 55 -4.56 -0.43 16.21
C GLY A 55 -5.99 -0.43 16.80
N SER A 56 -7.03 -0.32 15.97
CA SER A 56 -8.43 -0.40 16.40
C SER A 56 -9.11 -1.67 15.89
N SER A 57 -9.95 -2.29 16.72
CA SER A 57 -10.88 -3.34 16.30
C SER A 57 -12.23 -2.78 15.81
N LEU A 58 -12.43 -1.46 15.90
CA LEU A 58 -13.64 -0.81 15.43
C LEU A 58 -13.67 -0.79 13.90
N VAL A 59 -14.81 -1.22 13.36
CA VAL A 59 -15.14 -1.12 11.94
C VAL A 59 -16.45 -0.37 11.81
N GLN A 60 -16.42 0.80 11.17
CA GLN A 60 -17.64 1.54 10.83
C GLN A 60 -18.11 1.18 9.43
N ARG A 61 -19.38 0.87 9.28
CA ARG A 61 -19.98 0.41 8.03
C ARG A 61 -20.92 1.45 7.45
N PHE A 62 -20.78 1.74 6.17
CA PHE A 62 -21.55 2.72 5.41
C PHE A 62 -22.23 2.04 4.22
N ASP A 63 -23.56 2.12 4.18
CA ASP A 63 -24.36 1.61 3.06
C ASP A 63 -24.29 2.58 1.87
N CYS A 64 -23.89 2.05 0.71
CA CYS A 64 -23.71 2.80 -0.53
C CYS A 64 -24.74 2.39 -1.60
N GLY A 65 -25.87 1.80 -1.20
CA GLY A 65 -26.92 1.32 -2.09
C GLY A 65 -26.57 -0.02 -2.75
N THR A 66 -26.98 -0.19 -4.01
CA THR A 66 -26.64 -1.37 -4.82
C THR A 66 -25.79 -0.99 -6.02
N VAL A 67 -25.18 -1.97 -6.68
CA VAL A 67 -24.44 -1.74 -7.94
C VAL A 67 -25.28 -0.98 -8.97
N GLY A 68 -26.57 -1.32 -9.11
CA GLY A 68 -27.48 -0.66 -10.04
C GLY A 68 -28.05 0.68 -9.55
N GLN A 69 -27.96 0.98 -8.26
CA GLN A 69 -28.45 2.21 -7.63
C GLN A 69 -27.45 2.69 -6.58
N LEU A 70 -26.26 3.06 -7.04
CA LEU A 70 -25.18 3.53 -6.18
C LEU A 70 -25.54 4.86 -5.51
N LYS A 71 -25.30 4.94 -4.21
CA LYS A 71 -25.36 6.16 -3.42
C LYS A 71 -23.95 6.54 -3.00
N GLN A 72 -23.43 7.61 -3.60
CA GLN A 72 -22.10 8.13 -3.30
C GLN A 72 -22.06 8.70 -1.87
N PRO A 73 -21.16 8.23 -0.98
CA PRO A 73 -20.95 8.85 0.32
C PRO A 73 -20.44 10.28 0.17
N ALA A 74 -21.09 11.23 0.85
CA ALA A 74 -20.71 12.64 0.81
C ALA A 74 -20.68 13.23 2.23
N GLY A 75 -19.48 13.62 2.68
CA GLY A 75 -19.26 14.27 3.98
C GLY A 75 -19.76 13.46 5.19
N LEU A 76 -19.66 12.14 5.16
CA LEU A 76 -20.10 11.30 6.28
C LEU A 76 -19.08 11.33 7.43
N PRO A 77 -19.52 11.34 8.69
CA PRO A 77 -18.62 11.38 9.83
C PRO A 77 -17.92 10.04 10.05
N LEU A 78 -16.64 10.09 10.46
CA LEU A 78 -15.89 8.96 10.98
C LEU A 78 -15.84 9.07 12.51
N ASN A 79 -16.81 8.45 13.18
CA ASN A 79 -16.93 8.53 14.64
C ASN A 79 -16.03 7.48 15.33
N ASP A 80 -15.41 7.81 16.46
CA ASP A 80 -14.66 6.83 17.29
C ASP A 80 -13.47 6.12 16.60
N LEU A 81 -13.03 6.62 15.43
CA LEU A 81 -11.77 6.21 14.79
C LEU A 81 -10.66 7.18 15.20
N HIS A 82 -9.95 6.82 16.27
CA HIS A 82 -8.91 7.68 16.87
C HIS A 82 -7.53 7.53 16.21
N GLY A 83 -7.30 6.48 15.42
CA GLY A 83 -6.01 6.26 14.73
C GLY A 83 -5.75 7.34 13.67
N GLN A 84 -4.48 7.68 13.44
CA GLN A 84 -4.10 8.70 12.45
C GLN A 84 -4.40 8.26 11.01
N ASN A 85 -4.12 7.00 10.69
CA ASN A 85 -4.39 6.43 9.37
C ASN A 85 -5.74 5.71 9.36
N VAL A 86 -6.64 6.16 8.50
CA VAL A 86 -7.92 5.49 8.21
C VAL A 86 -7.76 4.66 6.94
N PHE A 87 -8.31 3.44 6.97
CA PHE A 87 -8.36 2.52 5.85
C PHE A 87 -9.80 2.19 5.53
N PHE A 88 -10.06 1.93 4.26
CA PHE A 88 -11.39 1.55 3.78
C PHE A 88 -11.34 0.19 3.09
N SER A 89 -12.44 -0.56 3.20
CA SER A 89 -12.72 -1.71 2.36
C SER A 89 -14.04 -1.49 1.64
N LEU A 90 -14.07 -1.73 0.33
CA LEU A 90 -15.29 -1.74 -0.48
C LEU A 90 -15.73 -3.19 -0.65
N LYS A 91 -16.99 -3.49 -0.30
CA LYS A 91 -17.57 -4.83 -0.39
C LYS A 91 -18.82 -4.80 -1.25
N ILE A 92 -18.97 -5.81 -2.10
CA ILE A 92 -20.19 -6.10 -2.86
C ILE A 92 -20.77 -7.40 -2.32
N ILE A 93 -21.99 -7.35 -1.78
CA ILE A 93 -22.62 -8.45 -1.06
C ILE A 93 -23.87 -8.88 -1.82
N ASP A 94 -24.01 -10.18 -2.04
CA ASP A 94 -25.23 -10.77 -2.59
C ASP A 94 -26.33 -10.73 -1.54
N THR A 95 -27.44 -10.07 -1.87
CA THR A 95 -28.66 -10.04 -1.06
C THR A 95 -29.86 -10.64 -1.80
N SER A 96 -29.65 -11.18 -3.00
CA SER A 96 -30.73 -11.63 -3.90
C SER A 96 -30.78 -13.15 -4.06
N GLN A 97 -29.65 -13.80 -4.38
CA GLN A 97 -29.60 -15.24 -4.70
C GLN A 97 -28.93 -16.06 -3.59
N ARG A 98 -27.86 -15.52 -2.99
CA ARG A 98 -27.13 -16.14 -1.89
C ARG A 98 -26.87 -15.10 -0.81
N ILE A 99 -27.93 -14.77 -0.07
CA ILE A 99 -27.95 -13.72 0.96
C ILE A 99 -26.72 -13.81 1.87
N GLY A 100 -25.99 -12.70 1.96
CA GLY A 100 -24.80 -12.54 2.82
C GLY A 100 -23.48 -12.99 2.19
N ARG A 101 -23.49 -13.54 0.96
CA ARG A 101 -22.26 -13.94 0.26
C ARG A 101 -21.49 -12.70 -0.23
N LEU A 102 -20.19 -12.67 0.03
CA LEU A 102 -19.29 -11.64 -0.49
C LEU A 102 -18.98 -11.92 -1.97
N LEU A 103 -19.52 -11.09 -2.88
CA LEU A 103 -19.31 -11.16 -4.33
C LEU A 103 -18.00 -10.49 -4.74
N GLY A 104 -17.70 -9.34 -4.16
CA GLY A 104 -16.60 -8.48 -4.53
C GLY A 104 -15.93 -7.85 -3.30
N VAL A 105 -14.59 -7.71 -3.32
CA VAL A 105 -13.88 -6.93 -2.30
C VAL A 105 -12.70 -6.14 -2.87
N ALA A 106 -12.55 -4.90 -2.42
CA ALA A 106 -11.30 -4.15 -2.46
C ALA A 106 -10.94 -3.81 -1.01
N ASP A 107 -9.85 -4.37 -0.50
CA ASP A 107 -9.40 -4.12 0.87
C ASP A 107 -8.28 -3.08 0.93
N ASN A 108 -8.16 -2.43 2.09
CA ASN A 108 -7.06 -1.52 2.44
C ASN A 108 -6.90 -0.31 1.48
N ILE A 109 -8.03 0.21 1.00
CA ILE A 109 -8.10 1.45 0.24
C ILE A 109 -7.69 2.60 1.17
N ARG A 110 -6.69 3.36 0.73
CA ARG A 110 -6.20 4.55 1.44
C ARG A 110 -6.89 5.79 0.89
N PRO A 111 -7.47 6.63 1.76
CA PRO A 111 -8.04 7.89 1.34
C PRO A 111 -6.94 8.88 0.94
N PHE A 112 -7.31 9.84 0.10
CA PHE A 112 -6.60 11.10 -0.04
C PHE A 112 -6.90 11.94 1.19
N THR A 113 -5.89 12.22 2.01
CA THR A 113 -6.03 13.20 3.09
C THR A 113 -5.82 14.59 2.52
N THR A 114 -6.69 15.53 2.84
CA THR A 114 -6.55 16.94 2.48
C THR A 114 -5.46 17.60 3.35
N GLY A 115 -4.19 17.21 3.15
CA GLY A 115 -3.03 17.67 3.93
C GLY A 115 -1.70 17.01 3.51
N LYS A 116 -0.61 17.79 3.48
CA LYS A 116 0.75 17.50 2.94
C LYS A 116 0.80 16.33 1.95
N GLN A 117 0.49 16.64 0.70
CA GLN A 117 0.90 15.81 -0.44
C GLN A 117 2.41 15.51 -0.33
N THR A 118 2.81 14.30 -0.70
CA THR A 118 4.21 14.05 -1.05
C THR A 118 4.64 15.08 -2.09
N VAL A 119 5.93 15.43 -2.16
CA VAL A 119 6.46 16.44 -3.10
C VAL A 119 6.04 16.20 -4.56
N SER A 120 5.61 14.98 -4.91
CA SER A 120 5.15 14.60 -6.25
C SER A 120 3.63 14.39 -6.40
N GLY A 121 2.82 14.52 -5.35
CA GLY A 121 1.37 14.23 -5.39
C GLY A 121 1.03 12.76 -5.69
N ARG A 122 2.02 11.86 -5.80
CA ARG A 122 1.83 10.44 -6.11
C ARG A 122 1.76 9.62 -4.82
N LYS A 123 0.81 8.68 -4.78
CA LYS A 123 0.68 7.65 -3.74
C LYS A 123 1.90 6.73 -3.78
N GLY A 124 2.68 6.68 -2.70
CA GLY A 124 3.81 5.75 -2.60
C GLY A 124 3.32 4.31 -2.52
N ILE A 125 4.02 3.40 -3.21
CA ILE A 125 3.75 1.94 -3.17
C ILE A 125 4.11 1.30 -1.82
N LEU A 126 4.90 2.00 -0.99
CA LEU A 126 5.26 1.60 0.36
C LEU A 126 4.58 2.48 1.41
N PRO A 127 3.49 2.01 2.01
CA PRO A 127 2.92 2.69 3.16
C PRO A 127 3.72 2.54 4.45
N VAL A 128 3.58 3.50 5.36
CA VAL A 128 4.23 3.50 6.68
C VAL A 128 3.18 3.53 7.79
N GLU A 129 3.33 2.68 8.81
CA GLU A 129 2.46 2.60 9.99
C GLU A 129 3.27 2.57 11.28
N HIS A 130 2.74 3.16 12.36
CA HIS A 130 3.33 3.02 13.69
C HIS A 130 2.88 1.70 14.33
N ALA A 131 3.80 0.99 14.98
CA ALA A 131 3.54 -0.26 15.67
C ALA A 131 4.39 -0.41 16.96
N PRO A 132 3.96 -1.22 17.93
CA PRO A 132 4.76 -1.57 19.11
C PRO A 132 5.89 -2.53 18.71
N LEU A 133 7.05 -1.98 18.35
CA LEU A 133 8.20 -2.76 17.85
C LEU A 133 9.27 -3.07 18.91
N GLY A 134 9.07 -2.63 20.16
CA GLY A 134 10.05 -2.83 21.22
C GLY A 134 11.35 -2.08 20.92
N GLN A 135 12.44 -2.79 20.68
CA GLN A 135 13.76 -2.20 20.37
C GLN A 135 14.02 -2.07 18.86
N GLU A 136 13.20 -2.68 18.01
CA GLU A 136 13.33 -2.51 16.56
C GLU A 136 12.81 -1.12 16.16
N LEU A 137 13.57 -0.39 15.34
CA LEU A 137 13.12 0.92 14.84
C LEU A 137 12.11 0.78 13.71
N TRP A 138 12.28 -0.22 12.86
CA TRP A 138 11.39 -0.49 11.76
C TRP A 138 11.47 -1.96 11.34
N LYS A 139 10.42 -2.44 10.66
CA LYS A 139 10.42 -3.72 9.96
C LYS A 139 9.43 -3.69 8.80
N LEU A 140 9.56 -4.63 7.87
CA LEU A 140 8.53 -4.88 6.87
C LEU A 140 7.49 -5.86 7.39
N GLU A 141 6.23 -5.56 7.11
CA GLU A 141 5.12 -6.48 7.34
C GLU A 141 4.41 -6.76 6.01
N PHE A 142 4.55 -7.99 5.54
CA PHE A 142 3.88 -8.49 4.34
C PHE A 142 2.49 -8.98 4.71
N ARG A 143 1.46 -8.27 4.23
CA ARG A 143 0.06 -8.68 4.32
C ARG A 143 -0.38 -9.22 2.97
N GLU A 144 -1.62 -9.71 2.89
CA GLU A 144 -2.13 -10.36 1.68
C GLU A 144 -2.11 -9.44 0.43
N HIS A 145 -2.48 -8.17 0.59
CA HIS A 145 -2.59 -7.24 -0.55
C HIS A 145 -1.55 -6.13 -0.53
N ASP A 146 -0.90 -5.88 0.61
CA ASP A 146 0.05 -4.77 0.77
C ASP A 146 1.26 -5.20 1.60
N VAL A 147 2.38 -4.53 1.36
CA VAL A 147 3.55 -4.53 2.25
C VAL A 147 3.63 -3.19 2.97
N PHE A 148 3.91 -3.22 4.27
CA PHE A 148 3.99 -2.03 5.10
C PHE A 148 5.39 -1.88 5.68
N LEU A 149 5.88 -0.64 5.72
CA LEU A 149 6.98 -0.27 6.58
C LEU A 149 6.42 0.08 7.96
N LEU A 150 6.53 -0.85 8.90
CA LEU A 150 6.20 -0.58 10.29
C LEU A 150 7.34 0.21 10.91
N VAL A 151 7.03 1.28 11.63
CA VAL A 151 7.96 2.11 12.39
C VAL A 151 7.60 2.08 13.87
N ASN A 152 8.60 2.19 14.73
CA ASN A 152 8.38 2.10 16.15
C ASN A 152 7.54 3.28 16.65
N GLN A 153 6.39 2.97 17.24
CA GLN A 153 5.48 3.98 17.79
C GLN A 153 6.08 4.78 18.96
N ASP A 154 7.07 4.20 19.67
CA ASP A 154 7.73 4.83 20.80
C ASP A 154 8.78 5.87 20.34
N VAL A 155 8.97 6.03 19.03
CA VAL A 155 9.81 7.08 18.40
C VAL A 155 8.94 7.94 17.48
N PRO A 156 8.24 8.96 18.01
CA PRO A 156 7.18 9.67 17.29
C PRO A 156 7.60 10.27 15.94
N SER A 157 8.81 10.85 15.86
CA SER A 157 9.31 11.52 14.64
C SER A 157 9.93 10.59 13.61
N LEU A 158 9.96 9.28 13.87
CA LEU A 158 10.66 8.32 13.02
C LEU A 158 9.98 8.19 11.65
N SER A 159 8.64 8.27 11.60
CA SER A 159 7.88 8.14 10.35
C SER A 159 8.18 9.27 9.37
N GLU A 160 8.31 10.51 9.86
CA GLU A 160 8.69 11.67 9.06
C GLU A 160 10.17 11.60 8.69
N SER A 161 11.03 11.22 9.64
CA SER A 161 12.47 11.11 9.42
C SER A 161 12.78 10.11 8.31
N ILE A 162 12.19 8.91 8.35
CA ILE A 162 12.39 7.88 7.31
C ILE A 162 12.03 8.39 5.90
N ARG A 163 11.01 9.24 5.79
CA ARG A 163 10.51 9.74 4.49
C ARG A 163 11.24 10.98 3.99
N SER A 164 11.83 11.78 4.88
CA SER A 164 12.30 13.13 4.53
C SER A 164 13.74 13.43 4.94
N ASP A 165 14.27 12.71 5.92
CA ASP A 165 15.66 12.84 6.33
C ASP A 165 16.57 12.10 5.32
N PRO A 166 17.56 12.79 4.72
CA PRO A 166 18.47 12.21 3.75
C PRO A 166 19.24 10.97 4.24
N VAL A 167 19.58 10.90 5.52
CA VAL A 167 20.31 9.78 6.10
C VAL A 167 19.43 8.57 6.22
N PHE A 168 18.28 8.71 6.88
CA PHE A 168 17.34 7.59 7.03
C PHE A 168 16.86 7.08 5.69
N PHE A 169 16.49 7.97 4.76
CA PHE A 169 16.03 7.57 3.44
C PHE A 169 17.11 6.78 2.68
N SER A 170 18.37 7.25 2.72
CA SER A 170 19.48 6.61 2.00
C SER A 170 19.90 5.26 2.58
N LEU A 171 19.74 5.05 3.89
CA LEU A 171 20.12 3.79 4.54
C LEU A 171 18.99 2.74 4.53
N ILE A 172 17.72 3.18 4.59
CA ILE A 172 16.58 2.27 4.77
C ILE A 172 15.98 1.84 3.43
N TYR A 173 15.71 2.77 2.52
CA TYR A 173 14.94 2.44 1.31
C TYR A 173 15.63 1.45 0.37
N PRO A 174 16.97 1.48 0.15
CA PRO A 174 17.63 0.44 -0.63
C PRO A 174 17.44 -0.96 -0.04
N GLN A 175 17.45 -1.08 1.29
CA GLN A 175 17.22 -2.37 1.96
C GLN A 175 15.76 -2.80 1.90
N VAL A 176 14.82 -1.85 2.00
CA VAL A 176 13.40 -2.15 1.76
C VAL A 176 13.19 -2.68 0.36
N MET A 177 13.76 -2.03 -0.66
CA MET A 177 13.63 -2.48 -2.05
C MET A 177 14.14 -3.89 -2.26
N ARG A 178 15.34 -4.22 -1.75
CA ARG A 178 15.88 -5.58 -1.81
C ARG A 178 14.90 -6.59 -1.24
N GLN A 179 14.49 -6.38 0.02
CA GLN A 179 13.60 -7.32 0.69
C GLN A 179 12.28 -7.48 -0.04
N VAL A 180 11.63 -6.39 -0.46
CA VAL A 180 10.34 -6.48 -1.13
C VAL A 180 10.44 -7.14 -2.49
N LEU A 181 11.46 -6.83 -3.30
CA LEU A 181 11.63 -7.44 -4.62
C LEU A 181 11.93 -8.94 -4.52
N HIS A 182 12.78 -9.38 -3.59
CA HIS A 182 13.02 -10.81 -3.35
C HIS A 182 11.73 -11.53 -2.95
N HIS A 183 10.95 -10.96 -2.03
CA HIS A 183 9.68 -11.57 -1.63
C HIS A 183 8.67 -11.57 -2.78
N ALA A 184 8.66 -10.55 -3.65
CA ALA A 184 7.76 -10.47 -4.79
C ALA A 184 8.07 -11.55 -5.84
N ILE A 185 9.36 -11.75 -6.14
CA ILE A 185 9.82 -12.82 -7.02
C ILE A 185 9.46 -14.18 -6.43
N ALA A 186 9.71 -14.38 -5.13
CA ALA A 186 9.37 -15.62 -4.43
C ALA A 186 7.86 -15.91 -4.36
N ASP A 187 7.00 -14.88 -4.40
CA ASP A 187 5.54 -15.05 -4.52
C ASP A 187 5.14 -15.65 -5.88
N GLY A 188 5.98 -15.47 -6.91
CA GLY A 188 5.74 -15.94 -8.27
C GLY A 188 4.66 -15.16 -9.00
N ALA A 189 4.48 -13.89 -8.62
CA ALA A 189 3.62 -12.97 -9.35
C ALA A 189 4.30 -12.47 -10.63
N GLU A 190 3.51 -12.12 -11.64
CA GLU A 190 4.00 -11.53 -12.89
C GLU A 190 3.67 -10.01 -12.95
N PRO A 191 4.56 -9.16 -13.49
CA PRO A 191 4.39 -7.70 -13.50
C PRO A 191 3.32 -7.20 -14.50
N ASP A 192 2.74 -8.08 -15.31
CA ASP A 192 1.65 -7.80 -16.25
C ASP A 192 0.30 -8.41 -15.81
N GLU A 193 0.24 -9.04 -14.63
CA GLU A 193 -1.02 -9.39 -13.99
C GLU A 193 -1.90 -8.15 -13.82
N ASP A 194 -3.20 -8.27 -14.13
CA ASP A 194 -4.21 -7.26 -13.82
C ASP A 194 -4.56 -7.29 -12.32
N ASP A 195 -3.53 -7.02 -11.50
CA ASP A 195 -3.58 -7.09 -10.04
C ASP A 195 -2.91 -5.89 -9.36
N ASP A 196 -3.45 -5.47 -8.21
CA ASP A 196 -2.90 -4.40 -7.38
C ASP A 196 -2.29 -4.91 -6.07
N ARG A 197 -2.13 -6.24 -5.93
CA ARG A 197 -1.33 -6.83 -4.87
C ARG A 197 0.10 -6.29 -4.93
N TRP A 198 0.70 -6.11 -3.76
CA TRP A 198 2.05 -5.59 -3.65
C TRP A 198 3.09 -6.31 -4.54
N PRO A 199 3.11 -7.65 -4.74
CA PRO A 199 4.14 -8.28 -5.58
C PRO A 199 4.09 -7.73 -7.01
N VAL A 200 2.90 -7.68 -7.62
CA VAL A 200 2.69 -7.18 -8.98
C VAL A 200 3.08 -5.71 -9.10
N LEU A 201 2.67 -4.87 -8.14
CA LEU A 201 3.03 -3.45 -8.13
C LEU A 201 4.55 -3.22 -8.01
N TRP A 202 5.22 -4.00 -7.16
CA TRP A 202 6.66 -3.89 -6.93
C TRP A 202 7.49 -4.45 -8.08
N LEU A 203 7.08 -5.56 -8.71
CA LEU A 203 7.72 -6.08 -9.91
C LEU A 203 7.52 -5.14 -11.11
N THR A 204 6.31 -4.57 -11.26
CA THR A 204 6.04 -3.54 -12.26
C THR A 204 6.93 -2.32 -12.07
N PHE A 205 7.13 -1.89 -10.81
CA PHE A 205 8.03 -0.80 -10.47
C PHE A 205 9.50 -1.16 -10.74
N GLY A 206 9.92 -2.36 -10.37
CA GLY A 206 11.27 -2.87 -10.60
C GLY A 206 11.61 -2.93 -12.09
N ARG A 207 10.74 -3.53 -12.92
CA ARG A 207 10.89 -3.55 -14.39
C ARG A 207 10.99 -2.14 -15.00
N LYS A 208 10.25 -1.16 -14.47
CA LYS A 208 10.34 0.24 -14.93
C LYS A 208 11.65 0.92 -14.55
N LEU A 209 12.29 0.49 -13.45
CA LEU A 209 13.56 1.03 -12.98
C LEU A 209 14.78 0.29 -13.54
N HIS A 210 14.63 -0.98 -13.89
CA HIS A 210 15.70 -1.77 -14.48
C HIS A 210 16.29 -1.02 -15.69
N PRO A 211 17.63 -0.92 -15.82
CA PRO A 211 18.26 -0.09 -16.85
C PRO A 211 17.80 -0.44 -18.26
N ASP A 212 17.59 -1.74 -18.52
CA ASP A 212 17.17 -2.27 -19.82
C ASP A 212 15.68 -2.68 -19.86
N HIS A 213 14.89 -2.36 -18.83
CA HIS A 213 13.50 -2.77 -18.69
C HIS A 213 13.26 -4.30 -18.76
N GLU A 214 14.22 -5.10 -18.30
CA GLU A 214 14.13 -6.55 -18.29
C GLU A 214 13.04 -7.05 -17.34
N GLU A 215 12.42 -8.16 -17.74
CA GLU A 215 11.47 -8.87 -16.89
C GLU A 215 12.15 -9.40 -15.62
N PRO A 216 11.45 -9.41 -14.48
CA PRO A 216 11.97 -10.04 -13.28
C PRO A 216 12.21 -11.54 -13.51
N PRO A 217 13.25 -12.12 -12.90
CA PRO A 217 13.47 -13.56 -12.92
C PRO A 217 12.30 -14.33 -12.32
N ALA A 218 12.13 -15.58 -12.74
CA ALA A 218 11.16 -16.49 -12.14
C ALA A 218 11.67 -16.98 -10.77
N PRO A 219 10.78 -17.34 -9.83
CA PRO A 219 11.20 -17.92 -8.54
C PRO A 219 11.94 -19.26 -8.64
N THR A 220 11.93 -19.90 -9.82
CA THR A 220 12.70 -21.12 -10.10
C THR A 220 14.08 -20.86 -10.68
N ASP A 221 14.38 -19.61 -11.02
CA ASP A 221 15.71 -19.22 -11.46
C ASP A 221 16.70 -19.26 -10.29
N GLY A 222 17.99 -19.31 -10.59
CA GLY A 222 19.03 -19.38 -9.56
C GLY A 222 19.12 -18.10 -8.75
N ASP A 223 19.46 -18.22 -7.47
CA ASP A 223 19.59 -17.09 -6.53
C ASP A 223 20.49 -15.96 -7.08
N GLU A 224 21.58 -16.31 -7.77
CA GLU A 224 22.49 -15.33 -8.40
C GLU A 224 21.79 -14.44 -9.43
N LEU A 225 20.92 -15.01 -10.27
CA LEU A 225 20.17 -14.24 -11.28
C LEU A 225 19.13 -13.31 -10.62
N ILE A 226 18.49 -13.81 -9.55
CA ILE A 226 17.53 -13.03 -8.75
C ILE A 226 18.25 -11.85 -8.07
N ASP A 227 19.37 -12.13 -7.40
CA ASP A 227 20.18 -11.14 -6.70
C ASP A 227 20.69 -10.06 -7.66
N ASP A 228 21.22 -10.46 -8.82
CA ASP A 228 21.73 -9.52 -9.83
C ASP A 228 20.64 -8.57 -10.33
N TRP A 229 19.47 -9.10 -10.69
CA TRP A 229 18.35 -8.27 -11.14
C TRP A 229 17.89 -7.30 -10.04
N VAL A 230 17.78 -7.78 -8.79
CA VAL A 230 17.40 -6.94 -7.64
C VAL A 230 18.43 -5.84 -7.41
N GLU A 231 19.73 -6.14 -7.43
CA GLU A 231 20.79 -5.14 -7.24
C GLU A 231 20.84 -4.12 -8.38
N MET A 232 20.60 -4.51 -9.63
CA MET A 232 20.51 -3.56 -10.75
C MET A 232 19.37 -2.56 -10.56
N VAL A 233 18.18 -3.05 -10.18
CA VAL A 233 17.02 -2.19 -9.87
C VAL A 233 17.31 -1.26 -8.69
N VAL A 234 17.92 -1.77 -7.63
CA VAL A 234 18.28 -0.99 -6.44
C VAL A 234 19.33 0.07 -6.77
N ALA A 235 20.32 -0.26 -7.60
CA ALA A 235 21.34 0.68 -8.05
C ALA A 235 20.72 1.86 -8.83
N GLU A 236 19.81 1.57 -9.77
CA GLU A 236 19.11 2.61 -10.52
C GLU A 236 18.17 3.43 -9.63
N PHE A 237 17.50 2.83 -8.64
CA PHE A 237 16.78 3.59 -7.62
C PHE A 237 17.70 4.54 -6.83
N CYS A 238 18.86 4.04 -6.37
CA CYS A 238 19.82 4.83 -5.61
C CYS A 238 20.36 6.01 -6.42
N LYS A 239 20.59 5.79 -7.72
CA LYS A 239 21.03 6.80 -8.69
C LYS A 239 19.93 7.82 -8.97
N LEU A 240 18.70 7.38 -9.25
CA LEU A 240 17.54 8.24 -9.49
C LEU A 240 17.30 9.22 -8.33
N HIS A 241 17.52 8.77 -7.10
CA HIS A 241 17.33 9.59 -5.90
C HIS A 241 18.60 10.25 -5.37
N GLU A 242 19.75 10.04 -6.02
CA GLU A 242 21.08 10.55 -5.63
C GLU A 242 21.44 10.26 -4.16
N LEU A 243 21.10 9.06 -3.67
CA LEU A 243 21.13 8.73 -2.24
C LEU A 243 22.50 8.96 -1.61
N LYS A 244 23.58 8.54 -2.29
CA LYS A 244 24.95 8.77 -1.83
C LYS A 244 25.24 10.27 -1.62
N ASN A 245 24.85 11.11 -2.58
CA ASN A 245 25.12 12.55 -2.53
C ASN A 245 24.29 13.22 -1.42
N LYS A 246 23.02 12.82 -1.27
CA LYS A 246 22.14 13.28 -0.21
C LYS A 246 22.65 12.90 1.18
N TYR A 247 23.13 11.66 1.34
CA TYR A 247 23.77 11.22 2.57
C TYR A 247 25.06 12.02 2.84
N ALA A 248 25.94 12.17 1.86
CA ALA A 248 27.20 12.92 2.02
C ALA A 248 26.96 14.39 2.41
N ASN A 249 25.92 15.01 1.86
CA ASN A 249 25.57 16.41 2.13
C ASN A 249 24.68 16.60 3.38
N SER A 250 24.33 15.52 4.09
CA SER A 250 23.45 15.58 5.27
C SER A 250 24.13 16.15 6.54
N GLY A 251 25.44 16.40 6.51
CA GLY A 251 26.23 16.80 7.69
C GLY A 251 26.67 15.62 8.57
N TYR A 252 26.13 14.42 8.36
CA TYR A 252 26.56 13.21 9.08
C TYR A 252 27.87 12.62 8.54
N ALA A 253 28.14 12.78 7.24
CA ALA A 253 29.36 12.28 6.62
C ALA A 253 30.60 13.16 6.89
N SER A 254 30.42 14.35 7.49
CA SER A 254 31.48 15.32 7.76
C SER A 254 32.27 15.08 9.06
N GLY A 255 32.09 13.95 9.75
CA GLY A 255 32.74 13.69 11.04
C GLY A 255 33.83 12.62 11.00
N TYR A 256 35.06 13.01 10.66
CA TYR A 256 36.38 12.63 11.25
C TYR A 256 37.49 13.20 10.34
N GLY A 257 37.73 14.51 10.42
CA GLY A 257 38.86 15.17 9.77
C GLY A 257 38.98 16.61 10.29
N GLU A 258 40.05 16.87 11.06
CA GLU A 258 40.38 18.08 11.84
C GLU A 258 39.55 18.18 13.15
N ASP A 259 40.06 17.95 14.37
CA ASP A 259 41.40 18.08 14.98
C ASP A 259 41.89 16.81 15.72
#